data_AF-T0TVF1-F1
#
_entry.id   AF-T0TVF1-F1
#
_cell.length_a   1.000
_cell.length_b   1.000
_cell.length_c   1.000
_cell.angle_alpha   90.00
_cell.angle_beta   90.00
_cell.angle_gamma   90.00
#
_symmetry.space_group_name_H-M   'P 1'
#
loop_
_entity.id
_entity.type
_entity.pdbx_description
1 polymer ?
#
loop_
_entity_poly.entity_id
_entity_poly.type
_entity_poly.pdbx_seq_one_letter_code
_entity_poly.pdbx_strand_id
1 'polypeptide(L)'
;MRWDYGTIYKKIRKSKHISQEEVCQDYTSRAHLSRIESNQVVPSFELMEHLLKQVGLGFEEFRYICHSYHHSDREEIILLAEDNNAYQSNDKLLELKNKSVAYLKKHPNDIPVSNILKRVEVILCLRESGPNEKVRTMATEAWNEIKNQDVWYHSDLKLIVVILFTLPLETVISISDEVIDRLNDYSDYTEILPTKYKLLSNLASIFLWNGLMEKCTSISYLLLDTAKKVSDMIF
;
A
#
# COMPACT_ATOMS: atom_id res chain seq x y z
N MET A 1 17.26 12.60 -5.81
CA MET A 1 17.69 13.00 -7.16
C MET A 1 16.53 13.78 -7.77
N ARG A 2 16.71 15.05 -8.17
CA ARG A 2 15.64 15.81 -8.86
C ARG A 2 15.67 15.34 -10.31
N TRP A 3 14.77 14.45 -10.67
CA TRP A 3 14.66 14.02 -12.06
C TRP A 3 14.23 15.21 -12.92
N ASP A 4 14.66 15.21 -14.17
CA ASP A 4 14.29 16.21 -15.16
C ASP A 4 12.85 15.97 -15.67
N TYR A 5 11.89 15.85 -14.75
CA TYR A 5 10.49 15.50 -15.00
C TYR A 5 9.86 16.37 -16.09
N GLY A 6 10.15 17.67 -16.10
CA GLY A 6 9.66 18.59 -17.12
C GLY A 6 10.21 18.29 -18.51
N THR A 7 11.51 17.97 -18.61
CA THR A 7 12.12 17.56 -19.89
C THR A 7 11.55 16.22 -20.36
N ILE A 8 11.26 15.30 -19.46
CA ILE A 8 10.66 14.00 -19.79
C ILE A 8 9.22 14.17 -20.26
N TYR A 9 8.41 14.96 -19.55
CA TYR A 9 7.06 15.34 -19.99
C TYR A 9 7.09 15.97 -21.40
N LYS A 10 8.01 16.93 -21.63
CA LYS A 10 8.20 17.55 -22.95
C LYS A 10 8.47 16.52 -24.05
N LYS A 11 9.33 15.52 -23.78
CA LYS A 11 9.64 14.45 -24.73
C LYS A 11 8.40 13.62 -25.04
N ILE A 12 7.62 13.23 -24.04
CA ILE A 12 6.37 12.46 -24.18
C ILE A 12 5.33 13.25 -24.99
N ARG A 13 5.09 14.52 -24.63
CA ARG A 13 4.14 15.38 -25.34
C ARG A 13 4.52 15.52 -26.82
N LYS A 14 5.80 15.79 -27.09
CA LYS A 14 6.30 15.95 -28.46
C LYS A 14 6.26 14.66 -29.28
N SER A 15 6.53 13.49 -28.67
CA SER A 15 6.42 12.21 -29.38
C SER A 15 4.98 11.87 -29.77
N LYS A 16 4.00 12.41 -29.04
CA LYS A 16 2.56 12.33 -29.38
C LYS A 16 2.09 13.43 -30.33
N HIS A 17 2.99 14.30 -30.80
CA HIS A 17 2.68 15.45 -31.66
C HIS A 17 1.68 16.46 -31.06
N ILE A 18 1.55 16.51 -29.73
CA ILE A 18 0.64 17.44 -29.05
C ILE A 18 1.38 18.75 -28.81
N SER A 19 0.77 19.89 -29.11
CA SER A 19 1.32 21.22 -28.87
C SER A 19 1.22 21.64 -27.40
N GLN A 20 1.93 22.71 -27.01
CA GLN A 20 1.77 23.28 -25.67
C GLN A 20 0.37 23.85 -25.47
N GLU A 21 -0.24 24.38 -26.54
CA GLU A 21 -1.58 24.98 -26.50
C GLU A 21 -2.64 23.93 -26.19
N GLU A 22 -2.59 22.79 -26.87
CA GLU A 22 -3.53 21.69 -26.70
C GLU A 22 -3.53 21.09 -25.29
N VAL A 23 -2.35 20.98 -24.65
CA VAL A 23 -2.27 20.47 -23.26
C VAL A 23 -2.57 21.55 -22.21
N CYS A 24 -2.29 22.82 -22.53
CA CYS A 24 -2.49 23.93 -21.60
C CYS A 24 -3.98 24.26 -21.44
N GLN A 25 -4.69 24.38 -22.57
CA GLN A 25 -6.09 24.84 -22.62
C GLN A 25 -6.26 26.09 -21.74
N ASP A 26 -7.33 26.16 -20.96
CA ASP A 26 -7.58 27.25 -20.01
C ASP A 26 -6.93 27.02 -18.63
N TYR A 27 -6.23 25.89 -18.45
CA TYR A 27 -5.70 25.48 -17.14
C TYR A 27 -4.38 26.18 -16.78
N THR A 28 -3.52 26.44 -17.77
CA THR A 28 -2.24 27.13 -17.56
C THR A 28 -1.79 27.86 -18.83
N SER A 29 -0.83 28.78 -18.70
CA SER A 29 -0.27 29.46 -19.87
C SER A 29 0.85 28.66 -20.54
N ARG A 30 1.00 28.81 -21.86
CA ARG A 30 2.15 28.23 -22.61
C ARG A 30 3.50 28.64 -22.03
N ALA A 31 3.62 29.89 -21.55
CA ALA A 31 4.82 30.39 -20.90
C ALA A 31 5.14 29.61 -19.61
N HIS A 32 4.12 29.34 -18.79
CA HIS A 32 4.27 28.54 -17.57
C HIS A 32 4.65 27.10 -17.90
N LEU A 33 3.97 26.47 -18.87
CA LEU A 33 4.34 25.11 -19.32
C LEU A 33 5.77 25.07 -19.86
N SER A 34 6.22 26.07 -20.61
CA SER A 34 7.60 26.12 -21.13
C SER A 34 8.65 26.16 -20.01
N ARG A 35 8.35 26.87 -18.90
CA ARG A 35 9.18 26.87 -17.69
C ARG A 35 9.16 25.52 -16.97
N ILE A 36 8.02 24.83 -16.94
CA ILE A 36 7.94 23.46 -16.41
C ILE A 36 8.79 22.52 -17.28
N GLU A 37 8.60 22.55 -18.60
CA GLU A 37 9.30 21.70 -19.57
C GLU A 37 10.82 21.90 -19.64
N SER A 38 11.31 23.02 -19.10
CA SER A 38 12.72 23.34 -18.93
C SER A 38 13.22 23.14 -17.49
N ASN A 39 12.42 22.46 -16.64
CA ASN A 39 12.68 22.18 -15.23
C ASN A 39 12.87 23.43 -14.35
N GLN A 40 12.50 24.62 -14.83
CA GLN A 40 12.62 25.87 -14.09
C GLN A 40 11.54 26.03 -13.02
N VAL A 41 10.39 25.37 -13.20
CA VAL A 41 9.26 25.41 -12.26
C VAL A 41 8.78 23.98 -12.02
N VAL A 42 8.45 23.68 -10.76
CA VAL A 42 7.76 22.45 -10.38
C VAL A 42 6.25 22.74 -10.43
N PRO A 43 5.46 21.99 -11.21
CA PRO A 43 4.01 22.19 -11.25
C PRO A 43 3.37 21.82 -9.91
N SER A 44 2.19 22.38 -9.62
CA SER A 44 1.34 21.86 -8.54
C SER A 44 0.89 20.42 -8.86
N PHE A 45 0.38 19.72 -7.85
CA PHE A 45 -0.15 18.37 -8.03
C PHE A 45 -1.26 18.34 -9.08
N GLU A 46 -2.22 19.27 -8.98
CA GLU A 46 -3.38 19.35 -9.87
C GLU A 46 -2.96 19.69 -11.31
N LEU A 47 -1.98 20.60 -11.47
CA LEU A 47 -1.45 20.94 -12.78
C LEU A 47 -0.73 19.74 -13.41
N MET A 48 0.09 19.02 -12.66
CA MET A 48 0.75 17.84 -13.20
C MET A 48 -0.26 16.76 -13.57
N GLU A 49 -1.28 16.53 -12.73
CA GLU A 49 -2.34 15.57 -13.02
C GLU A 49 -3.08 15.91 -14.32
N HIS A 50 -3.46 17.18 -14.51
CA HIS A 50 -4.07 17.65 -15.75
C HIS A 50 -3.17 17.40 -16.95
N LEU A 51 -1.90 17.82 -16.88
CA LEU A 51 -0.94 17.64 -17.96
C LEU A 51 -0.74 16.17 -18.34
N LEU A 52 -0.61 15.28 -17.35
CA LEU A 52 -0.46 13.84 -17.58
C LEU A 52 -1.71 13.24 -18.23
N LYS A 53 -2.91 13.63 -17.80
CA LYS A 53 -4.18 13.22 -18.43
C LYS A 53 -4.24 13.63 -19.91
N GLN A 54 -3.80 14.84 -20.26
CA GLN A 54 -3.81 15.31 -21.66
C GLN A 54 -2.88 14.48 -22.57
N VAL A 55 -1.80 13.92 -22.02
CA VAL A 55 -0.91 13.02 -22.77
C VAL A 55 -1.28 11.53 -22.60
N GLY A 56 -2.36 11.23 -21.89
CA GLY A 56 -2.85 9.87 -21.66
C GLY A 56 -1.97 9.02 -20.75
N LEU A 57 -1.32 9.63 -19.76
CA LEU A 57 -0.49 8.94 -18.76
C LEU A 57 -1.07 9.13 -17.35
N GLY A 58 -0.85 8.14 -16.49
CA GLY A 58 -1.00 8.28 -15.04
C GLY A 58 0.32 8.64 -14.35
N PHE A 59 0.26 9.00 -13.07
CA PHE A 59 1.47 9.27 -12.28
C PHE A 59 2.41 8.07 -12.17
N GLU A 60 1.87 6.85 -12.03
CA GLU A 60 2.68 5.64 -11.91
C GLU A 60 3.53 5.39 -13.16
N GLU A 61 2.90 5.38 -14.34
CA GLU A 61 3.60 5.20 -15.61
C GLU A 61 4.61 6.34 -15.84
N PHE A 62 4.21 7.57 -15.56
CA PHE A 62 5.12 8.71 -15.70
C PHE A 62 6.36 8.59 -14.81
N ARG A 63 6.20 8.17 -13.54
CA ARG A 63 7.34 7.91 -12.64
C ARG A 63 8.24 6.79 -13.16
N TYR A 64 7.66 5.70 -13.64
CA TYR A 64 8.40 4.61 -14.27
C TYR A 64 9.25 5.06 -15.46
N ILE A 65 8.68 5.88 -16.35
CA ILE A 65 9.43 6.49 -17.47
C ILE A 65 10.53 7.43 -16.95
N CYS A 66 10.25 8.19 -15.89
CA CYS A 66 11.24 9.09 -15.28
C CYS A 66 12.43 8.34 -14.70
N HIS A 67 12.20 7.13 -14.21
CA HIS A 67 13.23 6.19 -13.78
C HIS A 67 13.81 5.37 -14.96
N SER A 68 13.76 5.91 -16.17
CA SER A 68 14.30 5.29 -17.40
C SER A 68 13.72 3.90 -17.67
N TYR A 69 12.41 3.73 -17.45
CA TYR A 69 11.71 2.45 -17.60
C TYR A 69 12.25 1.38 -16.65
N HIS A 70 12.63 1.77 -15.43
CA HIS A 70 12.99 0.87 -14.35
C HIS A 70 12.24 1.29 -13.09
N HIS A 71 11.99 0.35 -12.19
CA HIS A 71 11.53 0.71 -10.84
C HIS A 71 12.71 1.25 -10.03
N SER A 72 12.47 2.29 -9.25
CA SER A 72 13.41 2.67 -8.20
C SER A 72 13.50 1.57 -7.13
N ASP A 73 14.60 1.51 -6.37
CA ASP A 73 14.77 0.57 -5.24
C ASP A 73 13.54 0.56 -4.31
N ARG A 74 12.97 1.77 -4.06
CA ARG A 74 11.78 1.94 -3.23
C ARG A 74 10.52 1.33 -3.86
N GLU A 75 10.30 1.59 -5.14
CA GLU A 75 9.15 1.07 -5.88
C GLU A 75 9.22 -0.46 -6.00
N GLU A 76 10.42 -1.01 -6.23
CA GLU A 76 10.62 -2.46 -6.28
C GLU A 76 10.24 -3.11 -4.94
N ILE A 77 10.65 -2.53 -3.80
CA ILE A 77 10.25 -2.99 -2.47
C ILE A 77 8.73 -2.96 -2.29
N ILE A 78 8.08 -1.86 -2.70
CA ILE A 78 6.63 -1.72 -2.58
C ILE A 78 5.92 -2.76 -3.46
N LEU A 79 6.31 -2.91 -4.71
CA LEU A 79 5.70 -3.88 -5.63
C LEU A 79 5.86 -5.32 -5.13
N LEU A 80 7.05 -5.68 -4.63
CA LEU A 80 7.27 -6.97 -3.98
C LEU A 80 6.39 -7.13 -2.73
N ALA A 81 6.22 -6.08 -1.92
CA ALA A 81 5.36 -6.11 -0.75
C ALA A 81 3.86 -6.14 -1.06
N GLU A 82 3.45 -5.82 -2.29
CA GLU A 82 2.07 -5.91 -2.78
C GLU A 82 1.79 -7.22 -3.53
N ASP A 83 2.82 -7.94 -3.99
CA ASP A 83 2.68 -9.30 -4.53
C ASP A 83 2.16 -10.24 -3.43
N ASN A 84 0.93 -10.74 -3.61
CA ASN A 84 0.31 -11.70 -2.70
C ASN A 84 1.14 -12.98 -2.50
N ASN A 85 2.04 -13.30 -3.42
CA ASN A 85 2.94 -14.45 -3.32
C ASN A 85 4.21 -14.16 -2.52
N ALA A 86 4.59 -12.89 -2.33
CA ALA A 86 5.80 -12.53 -1.60
C ALA A 86 5.78 -13.04 -0.16
N TYR A 87 4.59 -13.05 0.45
CA TYR A 87 4.39 -13.56 1.80
C TYR A 87 4.13 -15.05 1.85
N GLN A 88 4.12 -15.79 0.74
CA GLN A 88 3.91 -17.25 0.75
C GLN A 88 5.24 -17.99 0.86
N SER A 89 6.30 -17.48 0.24
CA SER A 89 7.64 -18.07 0.24
C SER A 89 8.58 -17.39 1.25
N ASN A 90 9.32 -18.19 2.04
CA ASN A 90 10.37 -17.66 2.90
C ASN A 90 11.50 -17.00 2.10
N ASP A 91 11.82 -17.51 0.90
CA ASP A 91 12.86 -16.93 0.06
C ASP A 91 12.47 -15.53 -0.41
N LYS A 92 11.23 -15.36 -0.87
CA LYS A 92 10.68 -14.04 -1.26
C LYS A 92 10.59 -13.07 -0.08
N LEU A 93 10.18 -13.55 1.09
CA LEU A 93 10.19 -12.74 2.32
C LEU A 93 11.60 -12.29 2.69
N LEU A 94 12.59 -13.19 2.57
CA LEU A 94 13.98 -12.86 2.88
C LEU A 94 14.56 -11.88 1.84
N GLU A 95 14.21 -12.03 0.57
CA GLU A 95 14.54 -11.06 -0.47
C GLU A 95 13.97 -9.67 -0.14
N LEU A 96 12.66 -9.60 0.17
CA LEU A 96 11.98 -8.36 0.54
C LEU A 96 12.61 -7.73 1.78
N LYS A 97 12.96 -8.53 2.79
CA LYS A 97 13.69 -8.09 3.98
C LYS A 97 15.03 -7.47 3.59
N ASN A 98 15.83 -8.19 2.81
CA ASN A 98 17.18 -7.76 2.44
C ASN A 98 17.16 -6.47 1.63
N LYS A 99 16.26 -6.35 0.64
CA LYS A 99 16.06 -5.11 -0.13
C LYS A 99 15.64 -3.95 0.78
N SER A 100 14.67 -4.18 1.67
CA SER A 100 14.20 -3.16 2.62
C SER A 100 15.30 -2.67 3.56
N VAL A 101 16.10 -3.59 4.14
CA VAL A 101 17.23 -3.25 5.00
C VAL A 101 18.30 -2.47 4.24
N ALA A 102 18.65 -2.90 3.03
CA ALA A 102 19.63 -2.20 2.19
C ALA A 102 19.18 -0.78 1.82
N TYR A 103 17.88 -0.62 1.52
CA TYR A 103 17.28 0.67 1.22
C TYR A 103 17.26 1.60 2.44
N LEU A 104 16.78 1.13 3.59
CA LEU A 104 16.67 1.93 4.82
C LEU A 104 18.03 2.37 5.37
N LYS A 105 19.13 1.65 5.09
CA LYS A 105 20.47 2.14 5.39
C LYS A 105 20.80 3.47 4.70
N LYS A 106 20.26 3.69 3.50
CA LYS A 106 20.43 4.94 2.73
C LYS A 106 19.31 5.94 3.03
N HIS A 107 18.12 5.45 3.41
CA HIS A 107 16.91 6.23 3.61
C HIS A 107 16.26 5.89 4.97
N PRO A 108 16.90 6.20 6.11
CA PRO A 108 16.49 5.70 7.43
C PRO A 108 15.11 6.16 7.89
N ASN A 109 14.59 7.24 7.30
CA ASN A 109 13.32 7.87 7.69
C ASN A 109 12.15 7.51 6.75
N ASP A 110 12.30 6.53 5.85
CA ASP A 110 11.18 6.08 5.00
C ASP A 110 10.21 5.20 5.79
N ILE A 111 9.16 5.83 6.32
CA ILE A 111 8.15 5.20 7.17
C ILE A 111 7.46 4.01 6.45
N PRO A 112 6.96 4.14 5.20
CA PRO A 112 6.35 3.02 4.49
C PRO A 112 7.25 1.80 4.35
N VAL A 113 8.53 1.98 3.97
CA VAL A 113 9.47 0.85 3.84
C VAL A 113 9.82 0.27 5.22
N SER A 114 9.92 1.10 6.26
CA SER A 114 10.06 0.62 7.64
C SER A 114 8.90 -0.28 8.06
N ASN A 115 7.65 0.12 7.75
CA ASN A 115 6.46 -0.66 8.05
C ASN A 115 6.37 -1.96 7.24
N ILE A 116 6.88 -1.98 6.00
CA ILE A 116 7.07 -3.24 5.23
C ILE A 116 8.05 -4.15 5.96
N LEU A 117 9.22 -3.64 6.36
CA LEU A 117 10.24 -4.42 7.04
C LEU A 117 9.70 -5.03 8.36
N LYS A 118 9.03 -4.23 9.19
CA LYS A 118 8.41 -4.71 10.45
C LYS A 118 7.46 -5.89 10.20
N ARG A 119 6.57 -5.78 9.21
CA ARG A 119 5.65 -6.89 8.84
C ARG A 119 6.41 -8.15 8.46
N VAL A 120 7.40 -8.01 7.59
CA VAL A 120 8.22 -9.13 7.10
C VAL A 120 8.97 -9.80 8.25
N GLU A 121 9.53 -9.03 9.18
CA GLU A 121 10.26 -9.56 10.32
C GLU A 121 9.36 -10.31 11.31
N VAL A 122 8.15 -9.80 11.59
CA VAL A 122 7.18 -10.51 12.43
C VAL A 122 6.80 -11.85 11.78
N ILE A 123 6.51 -11.86 10.47
CA ILE A 123 6.13 -13.09 9.75
C ILE A 123 7.27 -14.11 9.75
N LEU A 124 8.49 -13.68 9.44
CA LEU A 124 9.66 -14.57 9.45
C LEU A 124 9.90 -15.15 10.85
N CYS A 125 9.84 -14.32 11.90
CA CYS A 125 10.00 -14.78 13.28
C CYS A 125 8.92 -15.78 13.68
N LEU A 126 7.66 -15.52 13.31
CA LEU A 126 6.53 -16.43 13.57
C LEU A 126 6.72 -17.78 12.86
N ARG A 127 7.20 -17.78 11.61
CA ARG A 127 7.45 -19.02 10.84
C ARG A 127 8.60 -19.84 11.38
N GLU A 128 9.67 -19.17 11.81
CA GLU A 128 10.87 -19.83 12.33
C GLU A 128 10.61 -20.49 13.69
N SER A 129 9.87 -19.80 14.56
CA SER A 129 9.88 -20.11 15.99
C SER A 129 8.49 -20.27 16.61
N GLY A 130 7.42 -20.15 15.83
CA GLY A 130 6.04 -20.17 16.31
C GLY A 130 5.70 -18.96 17.19
N PRO A 131 4.51 -18.97 17.83
CA PRO A 131 4.06 -17.87 18.68
C PRO A 131 4.79 -17.85 20.03
N ASN A 132 5.98 -17.27 20.07
CA ASN A 132 6.80 -17.11 21.27
C ASN A 132 6.82 -15.67 21.81
N GLU A 133 7.57 -15.45 22.88
CA GLU A 133 7.69 -14.13 23.51
C GLU A 133 8.27 -13.08 22.57
N LYS A 134 9.27 -13.43 21.75
CA LYS A 134 9.87 -12.50 20.78
C LYS A 134 8.82 -12.02 19.75
N VAL A 135 8.02 -12.93 19.20
CA VAL A 135 6.93 -12.58 18.27
C VAL A 135 5.91 -11.67 18.96
N ARG A 136 5.52 -11.98 20.21
CA ARG A 136 4.60 -11.15 20.99
C ARG A 136 5.15 -9.75 21.25
N THR A 137 6.43 -9.62 21.56
CA THR A 137 7.08 -8.32 21.77
C THR A 137 7.05 -7.49 20.49
N MET A 138 7.50 -8.06 19.36
CA MET A 138 7.50 -7.36 18.06
C MET A 138 6.09 -6.93 17.64
N ALA A 139 5.10 -7.80 17.85
CA ALA A 139 3.71 -7.50 17.54
C ALA A 139 3.10 -6.44 18.47
N THR A 140 3.47 -6.45 19.76
CA THR A 140 3.02 -5.44 20.73
C THR A 140 3.61 -4.08 20.42
N GLU A 141 4.88 -4.02 20.02
CA GLU A 141 5.51 -2.78 19.54
C GLU A 141 4.78 -2.22 18.32
N ALA A 142 4.54 -3.06 17.31
CA ALA A 142 3.75 -2.68 16.13
C ALA A 142 2.33 -2.22 16.50
N TRP A 143 1.67 -2.91 17.43
CA TRP A 143 0.34 -2.52 17.91
C TRP A 143 0.34 -1.17 18.62
N ASN A 144 1.35 -0.91 19.45
CA ASN A 144 1.47 0.35 20.18
C ASN A 144 1.63 1.56 19.25
N GLU A 145 2.21 1.38 18.07
CA GLU A 145 2.28 2.43 17.04
C GLU A 145 0.92 2.68 16.38
N ILE A 146 0.15 1.62 16.09
CA ILE A 146 -1.15 1.71 15.42
C ILE A 146 -2.23 2.26 16.36
N LYS A 147 -2.30 1.76 17.60
CA LYS A 147 -3.41 2.06 18.52
C LYS A 147 -3.54 3.53 18.92
N ASN A 148 -2.46 4.29 18.77
CA ASN A 148 -2.41 5.71 19.11
C ASN A 148 -2.76 6.62 17.93
N GLN A 149 -3.03 6.06 16.75
CA GLN A 149 -3.46 6.83 15.58
C GLN A 149 -4.95 7.15 15.67
N ASP A 150 -5.34 8.33 15.17
CA ASP A 150 -6.75 8.74 15.12
C ASP A 150 -7.55 7.96 14.05
N VAL A 151 -6.88 7.58 12.96
CA VAL A 151 -7.49 6.89 11.81
C VAL A 151 -6.49 5.89 11.25
N TRP A 152 -6.96 4.66 10.95
CA TRP A 152 -6.16 3.63 10.29
C TRP A 152 -6.42 3.61 8.79
N TYR A 153 -5.34 3.57 8.00
CA TYR A 153 -5.42 3.45 6.55
C TYR A 153 -5.05 2.02 6.10
N HIS A 154 -5.15 1.75 4.79
CA HIS A 154 -4.85 0.44 4.21
C HIS A 154 -3.50 -0.14 4.65
N SER A 155 -2.46 0.69 4.78
CA SER A 155 -1.14 0.26 5.27
C SER A 155 -1.18 -0.27 6.70
N ASP A 156 -1.93 0.38 7.58
CA ASP A 156 -2.07 0.01 8.98
C ASP A 156 -2.89 -1.28 9.09
N LEU A 157 -3.98 -1.39 8.32
CA LEU A 157 -4.78 -2.61 8.21
C LEU A 157 -3.94 -3.81 7.76
N LYS A 158 -2.98 -3.63 6.82
CA LYS A 158 -2.05 -4.70 6.43
C LYS A 158 -1.10 -5.12 7.55
N LEU A 159 -0.73 -4.22 8.45
CA LEU A 159 0.07 -4.55 9.63
C LEU A 159 -0.78 -5.27 10.68
N ILE A 160 -2.03 -4.83 10.89
CA ILE A 160 -3.01 -5.51 11.75
C ILE A 160 -3.19 -6.97 11.32
N VAL A 161 -3.32 -7.26 10.02
CA VAL A 161 -3.41 -8.64 9.48
C VAL A 161 -2.34 -9.56 10.08
N VAL A 162 -1.11 -9.07 10.17
CA VAL A 162 0.06 -9.85 10.59
C VAL A 162 0.07 -10.09 12.09
N ILE A 163 -0.29 -9.09 12.88
CA ILE A 163 -0.18 -9.14 14.33
C ILE A 163 -1.45 -9.66 15.01
N LEU A 164 -2.58 -9.74 14.31
CA LEU A 164 -3.89 -10.00 14.93
C LEU A 164 -3.93 -11.26 15.81
N PHE A 165 -3.35 -12.37 15.35
CA PHE A 165 -3.31 -13.63 16.11
C PHE A 165 -2.41 -13.61 17.34
N THR A 166 -1.58 -12.58 17.49
CA THR A 166 -0.64 -12.44 18.61
C THR A 166 -1.15 -11.48 19.68
N LEU A 167 -2.24 -10.74 19.40
CA LEU A 167 -2.85 -9.83 20.34
C LEU A 167 -3.71 -10.60 21.36
N PRO A 168 -3.85 -10.08 22.60
CA PRO A 168 -4.83 -10.60 23.56
C PRO A 168 -6.25 -10.61 22.96
N LEU A 169 -7.05 -11.62 23.32
CA LEU A 169 -8.41 -11.77 22.80
C LEU A 169 -9.26 -10.53 23.09
N GLU A 170 -9.12 -9.94 24.27
CA GLU A 170 -9.82 -8.73 24.70
C GLU A 170 -9.50 -7.56 23.79
N THR A 171 -8.24 -7.42 23.38
CA THR A 171 -7.80 -6.42 22.41
C THR A 171 -8.48 -6.67 21.07
N VAL A 172 -8.45 -7.91 20.56
CA VAL A 172 -9.08 -8.27 19.27
C VAL A 172 -10.58 -7.97 19.28
N ILE A 173 -11.27 -8.28 20.39
CA ILE A 173 -12.69 -7.96 20.57
C ILE A 173 -12.92 -6.45 20.56
N SER A 174 -12.07 -5.68 21.25
CA SER A 174 -12.25 -4.22 21.37
C SER A 174 -12.04 -3.47 20.05
N ILE A 175 -11.20 -3.99 19.15
CA ILE A 175 -10.87 -3.33 17.88
C ILE A 175 -11.67 -3.87 16.70
N SER A 176 -12.48 -4.92 16.88
CA SER A 176 -13.15 -5.61 15.77
C SER A 176 -14.05 -4.68 14.98
N ASP A 177 -14.78 -3.83 15.68
CA ASP A 177 -15.80 -2.97 15.08
C ASP A 177 -15.12 -1.82 14.30
N GLU A 178 -14.09 -1.21 14.89
CA GLU A 178 -13.25 -0.21 14.20
C GLU A 178 -12.57 -0.79 12.95
N VAL A 179 -12.06 -2.03 13.00
CA VAL A 179 -11.49 -2.69 11.81
C VAL A 179 -12.54 -2.85 10.72
N ILE A 180 -13.77 -3.23 11.06
CA ILE A 180 -14.87 -3.39 10.09
C ILE A 180 -15.26 -2.03 9.50
N ASP A 181 -15.37 -1.00 10.32
CA ASP A 181 -15.71 0.35 9.88
C ASP A 181 -14.67 0.90 8.91
N ARG A 182 -13.38 0.78 9.25
CA ARG A 182 -12.29 1.15 8.34
C ARG A 182 -12.32 0.34 7.04
N LEU A 183 -12.65 -0.95 7.08
CA LEU A 183 -12.82 -1.77 5.87
C LEU A 183 -14.04 -1.40 5.03
N ASN A 184 -15.01 -0.66 5.58
CA ASN A 184 -16.18 -0.18 4.87
C ASN A 184 -15.93 1.19 4.21
N ASP A 185 -15.04 2.01 4.75
CA ASP A 185 -14.58 3.26 4.10
C ASP A 185 -13.95 3.01 2.72
N TYR A 186 -13.48 1.79 2.46
CA TYR A 186 -12.92 1.33 1.19
C TYR A 186 -13.89 0.48 0.35
N SER A 187 -15.21 0.62 0.52
CA SER A 187 -16.19 -0.27 -0.12
C SER A 187 -16.04 -0.43 -1.65
N ASP A 188 -15.60 0.65 -2.30
CA ASP A 188 -15.50 0.76 -3.76
C ASP A 188 -14.04 0.75 -4.25
N TYR A 189 -13.08 0.54 -3.34
CA TYR A 189 -11.65 0.53 -3.63
C TYR A 189 -11.14 -0.91 -3.75
N THR A 190 -11.00 -1.44 -4.97
CA THR A 190 -10.78 -2.88 -5.20
C THR A 190 -9.45 -3.39 -4.65
N GLU A 191 -8.44 -2.54 -4.55
CA GLU A 191 -7.12 -2.88 -4.01
C GLU A 191 -7.17 -3.23 -2.51
N ILE A 192 -8.24 -2.87 -1.79
CA ILE A 192 -8.43 -3.27 -0.38
C ILE A 192 -8.80 -4.75 -0.23
N LEU A 193 -9.38 -5.37 -1.27
CA LEU A 193 -10.07 -6.65 -1.16
C LEU A 193 -9.19 -7.78 -0.59
N PRO A 194 -7.91 -7.94 -0.99
CA PRO A 194 -7.04 -8.95 -0.38
C PRO A 194 -6.82 -8.73 1.12
N THR A 195 -6.72 -7.47 1.56
CA THR A 195 -6.59 -7.12 2.99
C THR A 195 -7.90 -7.37 3.73
N LYS A 196 -9.04 -6.99 3.14
CA LYS A 196 -10.39 -7.24 3.68
C LYS A 196 -10.61 -8.73 3.91
N TYR A 197 -10.30 -9.56 2.91
CA TYR A 197 -10.42 -11.02 3.01
C TYR A 197 -9.56 -11.59 4.15
N LYS A 198 -8.28 -11.19 4.24
CA LYS A 198 -7.35 -11.67 5.29
C LYS A 198 -7.81 -11.25 6.69
N LEU A 199 -8.23 -9.99 6.88
CA LEU A 199 -8.69 -9.51 8.19
C LEU A 199 -9.96 -10.20 8.64
N LEU A 200 -10.98 -10.28 7.78
CA LEU A 200 -12.24 -10.94 8.13
C LEU A 200 -12.04 -12.43 8.39
N SER A 201 -11.21 -13.12 7.58
CA SER A 201 -10.87 -14.53 7.80
C SER A 201 -10.16 -14.75 9.13
N ASN A 202 -9.20 -13.89 9.46
CA ASN A 202 -8.46 -13.99 10.73
C ASN A 202 -9.38 -13.72 11.93
N LEU A 203 -10.22 -12.67 11.87
CA LEU A 203 -11.20 -12.35 12.91
C LEU A 203 -12.20 -13.49 13.12
N ALA A 204 -12.78 -14.03 12.05
CA ALA A 204 -13.70 -15.16 12.14
C ALA A 204 -13.03 -16.38 12.78
N SER A 205 -11.78 -16.69 12.40
CA SER A 205 -11.01 -17.80 12.96
C SER A 205 -10.74 -17.61 14.45
N ILE A 206 -10.32 -16.41 14.86
CA ILE A 206 -10.06 -16.10 16.28
C ILE A 206 -11.35 -16.23 17.09
N PHE A 207 -12.46 -15.68 16.61
CA PHE A 207 -13.74 -15.76 17.31
C PHE A 207 -14.26 -17.20 17.39
N LEU A 208 -14.10 -17.99 16.33
CA LEU A 208 -14.44 -19.41 16.32
C LEU A 208 -13.63 -20.20 17.37
N TRP A 209 -12.31 -20.04 17.39
CA TRP A 209 -11.43 -20.76 18.33
C TRP A 209 -11.70 -20.41 19.79
N ASN A 210 -12.26 -19.22 20.06
CA ASN A 210 -12.61 -18.77 21.40
C ASN A 210 -14.11 -18.93 21.73
N GLY A 211 -14.88 -19.61 20.88
CA GLY A 211 -16.31 -19.88 21.12
C GLY A 211 -17.24 -18.66 21.02
N LEU A 212 -16.76 -17.55 20.46
CA LEU A 212 -17.54 -16.31 20.26
C LEU A 212 -18.39 -16.42 18.99
N MET A 213 -19.38 -17.31 19.03
CA MET A 213 -20.14 -17.74 17.84
C MET A 213 -20.88 -16.58 17.17
N GLU A 214 -21.49 -15.68 17.94
CA GLU A 214 -22.23 -14.54 17.37
C GLU A 214 -21.33 -13.62 16.54
N LYS A 215 -20.18 -13.21 17.09
CA LYS A 215 -19.18 -12.41 16.37
C LYS A 215 -18.62 -13.18 15.16
N CYS A 216 -18.30 -14.47 15.33
CA CYS A 216 -17.83 -15.31 14.23
C CYS A 216 -18.84 -15.35 13.07
N THR A 217 -20.12 -15.56 13.36
CA THR A 217 -21.19 -15.61 12.36
C THR A 217 -21.35 -14.27 11.65
N SER A 218 -21.35 -13.15 12.39
CA SER A 218 -21.43 -11.81 11.81
C SER A 218 -20.27 -11.53 10.83
N ILE A 219 -19.02 -11.77 11.25
CA ILE A 219 -17.84 -11.59 10.39
C ILE A 219 -17.88 -12.54 9.18
N SER A 220 -18.37 -13.76 9.36
CA SER A 220 -18.45 -14.75 8.29
C SER A 220 -19.43 -14.32 7.18
N TYR A 221 -20.52 -13.62 7.52
CA TYR A 221 -21.42 -13.02 6.53
C TYR A 221 -20.74 -11.89 5.74
N LEU A 222 -19.97 -11.03 6.41
CA LEU A 222 -19.18 -9.98 5.73
C LEU A 222 -18.12 -10.58 4.80
N LEU A 223 -17.46 -11.66 5.24
CA LEU A 223 -16.49 -12.39 4.44
C LEU A 223 -17.15 -13.01 3.20
N LEU A 224 -18.34 -13.60 3.35
CA LEU A 224 -19.11 -14.16 2.23
C LEU A 224 -19.50 -13.08 1.20
N ASP A 225 -19.96 -11.91 1.65
CA ASP A 225 -20.27 -10.78 0.75
C ASP A 225 -19.02 -10.33 -0.01
N THR A 226 -17.90 -10.19 0.70
CA THR A 226 -16.61 -9.80 0.10
C THR A 226 -16.16 -10.82 -0.95
N ALA A 227 -16.30 -12.13 -0.68
CA ALA A 227 -15.92 -13.18 -1.61
C ALA A 227 -16.77 -13.19 -2.89
N LYS A 228 -18.07 -12.89 -2.80
CA LYS A 228 -18.95 -12.77 -3.98
C LYS A 228 -18.49 -11.65 -4.90
N LYS A 229 -18.18 -10.47 -4.33
CA LYS A 229 -17.67 -9.33 -5.11
C LYS A 229 -16.39 -9.66 -5.88
N VAL A 230 -15.48 -10.43 -5.27
CA VAL A 230 -14.24 -10.88 -5.95
C VAL A 230 -14.57 -11.84 -7.10
N SER A 231 -15.53 -12.77 -6.90
CA SER A 231 -15.96 -13.68 -7.95
C SER A 231 -16.58 -12.94 -9.14
N ASP A 232 -17.35 -11.90 -8.91
CA ASP A 232 -18.01 -11.11 -9.96
C ASP A 232 -17.03 -10.24 -10.75
N MET A 233 -15.83 -9.94 -10.22
CA MET A 233 -14.78 -9.19 -10.92
C MET A 233 -13.92 -10.04 -11.86
N ILE A 234 -14.02 -11.38 -11.78
CA ILE A 234 -13.22 -12.33 -12.56
C ILE A 234 -13.93 -12.75 -13.87
N PHE A 235 -15.17 -12.28 -14.09
CA PHE A 235 -15.97 -12.52 -15.31
C PHE A 235 -16.35 -11.21 -16.00
#